data_AF-A0A844YS27-F1
#
_entry.id   AF-A0A844YS27-F1
#
_cell.length_a   1.000
_cell.length_b   1.000
_cell.length_c   1.000
_cell.angle_alpha   90.00
_cell.angle_beta   90.00
_cell.angle_gamma   90.00
#
_symmetry.space_group_name_H-M   'P 1'
#
loop_
_entity.id
_entity.type
_entity.pdbx_description
1 polymer ?
#
loop_
_entity_poly.entity_id
_entity_poly.type
_entity_poly.pdbx_seq_one_letter_code
_entity_poly.pdbx_strand_id
1 'polypeptide(L)'
;MTNELEKLIGEYLAMRSGALPVPEGQHPGQYLNSKIELIEPVSRLAKSTVSMGPANGGASGSGLAGTFVRSLADAGRDAAHIAVSLVRQIGKNSYTYYDTYAISGVSVDRRISISDNIYIVPNDQAPKGWFTDHIFTDFRFPSPFGDREFRKSEDAALIIERVVSPALVDGEARTDDEAHAWEDERHRLTQLLMLSISLVTGGFSGIRNRTYTYEEDSLFGLMGQGIFGGTSRYPKGSNKLLKDGAEVAKYLQKLSDFSYPRAIELAAMRLLKSRSLSTIEDSIIDLGIAIEVLLVQGSRQEISMRAALRGAFLLSSEPVERRKLYESFRDLYNARSATVHDGETPKKFRRRLAEWDQLIDRLIKSLLARGEFPDWDTLVLGAT
;
A
#
# COMPACT_ATOMS: atom_id res chain seq x y z
N MET A 1 41.48 -9.40 -1.59
CA MET A 1 40.10 -9.47 -2.09
C MET A 1 40.01 -9.40 -3.61
N THR A 2 40.47 -8.34 -4.30
CA THR A 2 40.30 -8.23 -5.78
C THR A 2 40.90 -9.40 -6.58
N ASN A 3 42.18 -9.73 -6.39
CA ASN A 3 42.82 -10.85 -7.12
C ASN A 3 42.15 -12.20 -6.83
N GLU A 4 41.64 -12.38 -5.61
CA GLU A 4 40.95 -13.60 -5.19
C GLU A 4 39.56 -13.69 -5.79
N LEU A 5 38.81 -12.58 -5.80
CA LEU A 5 37.52 -12.47 -6.50
C LEU A 5 37.69 -12.65 -8.00
N GLU A 6 38.72 -12.08 -8.62
CA GLU A 6 39.01 -12.25 -10.04
C GLU A 6 39.21 -13.73 -10.40
N LYS A 7 40.02 -14.44 -9.60
CA LYS A 7 40.19 -15.89 -9.75
C LYS A 7 38.86 -16.63 -9.61
N LEU A 8 38.09 -16.35 -8.55
CA LEU A 8 36.82 -17.03 -8.29
C LEU A 8 35.74 -16.74 -9.34
N ILE A 9 35.66 -15.51 -9.84
CA ILE A 9 34.75 -15.12 -10.94
C ILE A 9 35.18 -15.84 -12.22
N GLY A 10 36.47 -15.89 -12.53
CA GLY A 10 37.00 -16.62 -13.67
C GLY A 10 36.66 -18.12 -13.62
N GLU A 11 36.87 -18.76 -12.46
CA GLU A 11 36.48 -20.16 -12.22
C GLU A 11 34.97 -20.36 -12.39
N TYR A 12 34.14 -19.47 -11.83
CA TYR A 12 32.68 -19.52 -11.97
C TYR A 12 32.23 -19.42 -13.44
N LEU A 13 32.75 -18.47 -14.21
CA LEU A 13 32.40 -18.30 -15.62
C LEU A 13 32.88 -19.48 -16.47
N ALA A 14 34.06 -20.05 -16.17
CA ALA A 14 34.57 -21.25 -16.82
C ALA A 14 33.72 -22.49 -16.50
N MET A 15 33.27 -22.65 -15.26
CA MET A 15 32.34 -23.73 -14.89
C MET A 15 30.98 -23.59 -15.58
N ARG A 16 30.46 -22.36 -15.66
CA ARG A 16 29.17 -22.07 -16.31
C ARG A 16 29.20 -22.35 -17.82
N SER A 17 30.34 -22.11 -18.49
CA SER A 17 30.52 -22.40 -19.92
C SER A 17 30.91 -23.85 -20.22
N GLY A 18 31.16 -24.67 -19.19
CA GLY A 18 31.64 -26.05 -19.35
C GLY A 18 33.14 -26.18 -19.61
N ALA A 19 33.90 -25.09 -19.55
CA ALA A 19 35.36 -25.09 -19.71
C ALA A 19 36.11 -25.63 -18.49
N LEU A 20 35.47 -25.62 -17.31
CA LEU A 20 36.00 -26.19 -16.07
C LEU A 20 34.96 -27.15 -15.47
N PRO A 21 35.33 -28.35 -14.99
CA PRO A 21 34.37 -29.22 -14.32
C PRO A 21 33.91 -28.61 -13.00
N VAL A 22 32.63 -28.78 -12.69
CA VAL A 22 32.08 -28.42 -11.38
C VAL A 22 32.43 -29.53 -10.39
N PRO A 23 32.87 -29.22 -9.16
CA PRO A 23 33.09 -30.24 -8.13
C PRO A 23 31.87 -31.13 -7.95
N GLU A 24 32.11 -32.43 -7.71
CA GLU A 24 31.06 -33.43 -7.58
C GLU A 24 30.02 -33.02 -6.52
N GLY A 25 28.73 -33.09 -6.89
CA GLY A 25 27.62 -32.73 -6.02
C GLY A 25 27.37 -31.23 -5.84
N GLN A 26 28.07 -30.34 -6.57
CA GLN A 26 27.85 -28.89 -6.51
C GLN A 26 27.34 -28.31 -7.83
N HIS A 27 26.61 -27.21 -7.74
CA HIS A 27 26.35 -26.29 -8.86
C HIS A 27 27.42 -25.17 -8.87
N PRO A 28 27.82 -24.59 -10.02
CA PRO A 28 28.83 -23.51 -10.06
C PRO A 28 28.58 -22.36 -9.08
N GLY A 29 27.30 -22.01 -8.90
CA GLY A 29 26.91 -20.97 -7.94
C GLY A 29 27.10 -21.37 -6.47
N GLN A 30 26.94 -22.65 -6.12
CA GLN A 30 27.21 -23.14 -4.76
C GLN A 30 28.71 -23.17 -4.47
N TYR A 31 29.52 -23.59 -5.45
CA TYR A 31 30.98 -23.53 -5.36
C TYR A 31 31.44 -22.09 -5.06
N LEU A 32 31.02 -21.13 -5.89
CA LEU A 32 31.37 -19.73 -5.73
C LEU A 32 30.96 -19.18 -4.35
N ASN A 33 29.71 -19.43 -3.92
CA ASN A 33 29.22 -19.01 -2.60
C ASN A 33 30.14 -19.53 -1.48
N SER A 34 30.46 -20.83 -1.48
CA SER A 34 31.28 -21.46 -0.43
C SER A 34 32.70 -20.89 -0.34
N LYS A 35 33.26 -20.39 -1.45
CA LYS A 35 34.60 -19.80 -1.49
C LYS A 35 34.58 -18.33 -1.10
N ILE A 36 33.63 -17.58 -1.61
CA ILE A 36 33.50 -16.13 -1.35
C ILE A 36 33.22 -15.84 0.13
N GLU A 37 32.46 -16.71 0.80
CA GLU A 37 32.15 -16.57 2.23
C GLU A 37 33.37 -16.73 3.16
N LEU A 38 34.51 -17.18 2.64
CA LEU A 38 35.76 -17.27 3.41
C LEU A 38 36.60 -15.98 3.37
N ILE A 39 36.21 -15.00 2.55
CA ILE A 39 36.98 -13.77 2.31
C ILE A 39 36.45 -12.64 3.20
N GLU A 40 37.31 -11.90 3.91
CA GLU A 40 36.88 -10.68 4.62
C GLU A 40 36.60 -9.52 3.63
N PRO A 41 35.53 -8.71 3.83
CA PRO A 41 34.58 -8.72 4.95
C PRO A 41 33.35 -9.62 4.78
N VAL A 42 33.31 -10.47 3.75
CA VAL A 42 32.15 -11.30 3.38
C VAL A 42 31.83 -12.39 4.39
N SER A 43 32.85 -12.96 5.01
CA SER A 43 32.74 -13.90 6.14
C SER A 43 31.84 -13.41 7.27
N ARG A 44 31.77 -12.08 7.50
CA ARG A 44 30.84 -11.49 8.47
C ARG A 44 29.40 -11.57 7.99
N LEU A 45 29.15 -11.20 6.74
CA LEU A 45 27.83 -11.31 6.12
C LEU A 45 27.26 -12.74 6.25
N ALA A 46 28.07 -13.77 5.99
CA ALA A 46 27.64 -15.16 6.06
C ALA A 46 27.16 -15.60 7.45
N LYS A 47 27.64 -14.93 8.51
CA LYS A 47 27.29 -15.21 9.91
C LYS A 47 26.18 -14.29 10.45
N SER A 48 25.87 -13.22 9.74
CA SER A 48 24.82 -12.28 10.12
C SER A 48 23.45 -12.76 9.67
N THR A 49 22.43 -12.31 10.39
CA THR A 49 21.06 -12.33 9.89
C THR A 49 20.83 -11.05 9.11
N VAL A 50 20.27 -11.17 7.92
CA VAL A 50 19.86 -10.00 7.15
C VAL A 50 18.41 -9.70 7.44
N SER A 51 18.16 -8.49 7.91
CA SER A 51 16.81 -7.95 8.01
C SER A 51 16.29 -7.74 6.60
N MET A 52 15.28 -8.52 6.20
CA MET A 52 14.64 -8.42 4.89
C MET A 52 13.67 -7.25 4.78
N GLY A 53 13.87 -6.23 5.61
CA GLY A 53 12.80 -5.37 6.02
C GLY A 53 11.72 -6.20 6.69
N PRO A 54 10.55 -5.63 6.91
CA PRO A 54 9.68 -6.21 7.94
C PRO A 54 8.55 -7.07 7.36
N ALA A 55 8.58 -7.33 6.05
CA ALA A 55 7.63 -8.22 5.39
C ALA A 55 8.03 -9.71 5.42
N ASN A 56 9.29 -10.04 5.75
CA ASN A 56 9.88 -11.33 5.38
C ASN A 56 10.78 -11.99 6.46
N GLY A 57 10.66 -11.59 7.73
CA GLY A 57 11.54 -12.11 8.78
C GLY A 57 13.02 -11.80 8.53
N GLY A 58 13.91 -12.57 9.15
CA GLY A 58 15.35 -12.53 8.87
C GLY A 58 15.75 -13.70 7.98
N ALA A 59 16.62 -13.44 7.01
CA ALA A 59 17.25 -14.50 6.23
C ALA A 59 18.71 -14.63 6.65
N SER A 60 19.27 -15.85 6.55
CA SER A 60 20.71 -16.02 6.71
C SER A 60 21.44 -15.20 5.65
N GLY A 61 22.50 -14.50 6.04
CA GLY A 61 23.37 -13.82 5.09
C GLY A 61 24.23 -14.76 4.23
N SER A 62 24.23 -16.07 4.54
CA SER A 62 24.90 -17.07 3.71
C SER A 62 24.28 -17.12 2.30
N GLY A 63 25.14 -17.19 1.30
CA GLY A 63 24.81 -17.22 -0.12
C GLY A 63 24.60 -15.86 -0.77
N LEU A 64 24.49 -14.77 0.00
CA LEU A 64 24.14 -13.45 -0.55
C LEU A 64 25.26 -12.82 -1.34
N ALA A 65 26.46 -12.74 -0.77
CA ALA A 65 27.60 -12.17 -1.49
C ALA A 65 27.90 -12.95 -2.77
N GLY A 66 27.82 -14.27 -2.72
CA GLY A 66 28.03 -15.07 -3.93
C GLY A 66 26.93 -14.85 -4.97
N THR A 67 25.65 -14.76 -4.58
CA THR A 67 24.56 -14.42 -5.50
C THR A 67 24.75 -13.02 -6.12
N PHE A 68 25.19 -12.04 -5.32
CA PHE A 68 25.50 -10.70 -5.78
C PHE A 68 26.65 -10.66 -6.77
N VAL A 69 27.74 -11.37 -6.46
CA VAL A 69 28.92 -11.48 -7.34
C VAL A 69 28.53 -12.13 -8.66
N ARG A 70 27.72 -13.19 -8.65
CA ARG A 70 27.20 -13.80 -9.89
C ARG A 70 26.38 -12.81 -10.71
N SER A 71 25.44 -12.11 -10.07
CA SER A 71 24.56 -11.16 -10.76
C SER A 71 25.36 -10.09 -11.50
N LEU A 72 26.38 -9.53 -10.85
CA LEU A 72 27.23 -8.52 -11.48
C LEU A 72 28.18 -9.11 -12.54
N ALA A 73 28.72 -10.30 -12.31
CA ALA A 73 29.57 -10.99 -13.29
C ALA A 73 28.79 -11.36 -14.56
N ASP A 74 27.55 -11.85 -14.40
CA ASP A 74 26.63 -12.16 -15.49
C ASP A 74 26.21 -10.92 -16.28
N ALA A 75 26.20 -9.75 -15.62
CA ALA A 75 26.02 -8.45 -16.26
C ALA A 75 27.32 -7.88 -16.89
N GLY A 76 28.41 -8.67 -16.91
CA GLY A 76 29.68 -8.30 -17.53
C GLY A 76 30.50 -7.28 -16.75
N ARG A 77 30.24 -7.09 -15.44
CA ARG A 77 31.08 -6.24 -14.58
C ARG A 77 32.40 -6.95 -14.28
N ASP A 78 33.49 -6.19 -14.25
CA ASP A 78 34.81 -6.73 -13.90
C ASP A 78 34.97 -6.98 -12.38
N ALA A 79 35.98 -7.76 -12.02
CA ALA A 79 36.21 -8.15 -10.64
C ALA A 79 36.54 -6.99 -9.69
N ALA A 80 37.21 -5.93 -10.19
CA ALA A 80 37.54 -4.75 -9.39
C ALA A 80 36.28 -3.96 -9.04
N HIS A 81 35.39 -3.77 -10.00
CA HIS A 81 34.07 -3.16 -9.78
C HIS A 81 33.25 -3.96 -8.76
N ILE A 82 33.17 -5.29 -8.94
CA ILE A 82 32.41 -6.18 -8.05
C ILE A 82 32.95 -6.12 -6.62
N ALA A 83 34.28 -6.17 -6.46
CA ALA A 83 34.97 -6.06 -5.19
C ALA A 83 34.60 -4.75 -4.46
N VAL A 84 34.73 -3.62 -5.14
CA VAL A 84 34.42 -2.30 -4.57
C VAL A 84 32.94 -2.21 -4.20
N SER A 85 32.05 -2.65 -5.08
CA SER A 85 30.60 -2.66 -4.83
C SER A 85 30.23 -3.52 -3.63
N LEU A 86 30.81 -4.71 -3.50
CA LEU A 86 30.54 -5.62 -2.39
C LEU A 86 30.97 -5.03 -1.04
N VAL A 87 32.21 -4.52 -0.94
CA VAL A 87 32.70 -3.88 0.28
C VAL A 87 31.89 -2.64 0.62
N ARG A 88 31.54 -1.82 -0.37
CA ARG A 88 30.69 -0.64 -0.19
C ARG A 88 29.32 -1.02 0.36
N GLN A 89 28.65 -2.03 -0.19
CA GLN A 89 27.32 -2.46 0.26
C GLN A 89 27.37 -3.06 1.69
N ILE A 90 28.38 -3.88 1.99
CA ILE A 90 28.59 -4.42 3.35
C ILE A 90 28.84 -3.29 4.35
N GLY A 91 29.72 -2.33 4.00
CA GLY A 91 30.05 -1.19 4.84
C GLY A 91 28.89 -0.20 5.03
N LYS A 92 28.05 0.00 4.00
CA LYS A 92 26.83 0.83 4.07
C LYS A 92 25.83 0.26 5.08
N ASN A 93 25.82 -1.07 5.27
CA ASN A 93 24.94 -1.82 6.16
C ASN A 93 23.48 -1.33 6.16
N SER A 94 23.00 -0.92 5.00
CA SER A 94 21.66 -0.42 4.81
C SER A 94 21.28 -0.53 3.34
N TYR A 95 19.99 -0.62 3.07
CA TYR A 95 19.49 -0.63 1.71
C TYR A 95 18.14 0.05 1.61
N THR A 96 17.84 0.52 0.41
CA THR A 96 16.54 1.07 0.06
C THR A 96 15.73 0.01 -0.68
N TYR A 97 14.46 -0.09 -0.33
CA TYR A 97 13.48 -0.85 -1.10
C TYR A 97 12.21 -0.03 -1.31
N TYR A 98 11.44 -0.42 -2.31
CA TYR A 98 10.23 0.26 -2.77
C TYR A 98 9.06 -0.69 -2.63
N ASP A 99 8.18 -0.47 -1.65
CA ASP A 99 6.86 -1.11 -1.65
C ASP A 99 6.07 -0.51 -2.84
N THR A 100 5.80 -1.34 -3.84
CA THR A 100 5.10 -0.94 -5.06
C THR A 100 3.70 -1.53 -5.06
N TYR A 101 2.69 -0.67 -5.11
CA TYR A 101 1.29 -1.04 -5.12
C TYR A 101 0.67 -0.67 -6.47
N ALA A 102 0.14 -1.66 -7.19
CA ALA A 102 -0.74 -1.39 -8.31
C ALA A 102 -2.09 -0.91 -7.75
N ILE A 103 -2.42 0.37 -7.94
CA ILE A 103 -3.65 0.97 -7.43
C ILE A 103 -4.66 1.14 -8.58
N SER A 104 -5.95 1.14 -8.25
CA SER A 104 -7.05 1.31 -9.19
C SER A 104 -7.99 2.45 -8.84
N GLY A 105 -8.68 2.97 -9.86
CA GLY A 105 -9.64 4.08 -9.74
C GLY A 105 -8.98 5.46 -9.77
N VAL A 106 -7.66 5.51 -9.90
CA VAL A 106 -6.84 6.73 -9.84
C VAL A 106 -5.81 6.68 -10.95
N SER A 107 -5.81 7.67 -11.83
CA SER A 107 -4.78 7.84 -12.85
C SER A 107 -3.88 9.04 -12.55
N VAL A 108 -2.64 8.98 -13.02
CA VAL A 108 -1.70 10.10 -13.03
C VAL A 108 -1.02 10.16 -14.39
N ASP A 109 -0.67 11.35 -14.84
CA ASP A 109 0.08 11.59 -16.09
C ASP A 109 1.58 11.80 -15.84
N ARG A 110 1.97 12.00 -14.58
CA ARG A 110 3.33 12.25 -14.11
C ARG A 110 3.51 11.77 -12.67
N ARG A 111 4.74 11.81 -12.17
CA ARG A 111 5.02 11.60 -10.75
C ARG A 111 4.31 12.67 -9.90
N ILE A 112 3.53 12.21 -8.93
CA ILE A 112 2.85 13.03 -7.91
C ILE A 112 3.44 12.67 -6.54
N SER A 113 4.22 13.57 -5.95
CA SER A 113 4.79 13.37 -4.61
C SER A 113 3.77 13.70 -3.53
N ILE A 114 3.60 12.81 -2.56
CA ILE A 114 2.77 12.99 -1.35
C ILE A 114 3.67 13.38 -0.17
N SER A 115 4.79 12.69 -0.01
CA SER A 115 5.88 13.04 0.90
C SER A 115 7.22 12.76 0.21
N ASP A 116 8.34 12.94 0.93
CA ASP A 116 9.68 12.66 0.41
C ASP A 116 9.82 11.21 -0.07
N ASN A 117 9.19 10.26 0.63
CA ASN A 117 9.30 8.83 0.40
C ASN A 117 7.99 8.17 -0.08
N ILE A 118 6.93 8.95 -0.34
CA ILE A 118 5.65 8.42 -0.83
C ILE A 118 5.24 9.20 -2.08
N TYR A 119 5.04 8.48 -3.18
CA TYR A 119 4.67 9.09 -4.45
C TYR A 119 3.84 8.15 -5.32
N ILE A 120 3.10 8.72 -6.25
CA ILE A 120 2.30 7.98 -7.25
C ILE A 120 2.88 8.27 -8.63
N VAL A 121 3.08 7.24 -9.43
CA VAL A 121 3.64 7.34 -10.79
C VAL A 121 2.77 6.59 -11.79
N PRO A 122 2.84 6.95 -13.09
CA PRO A 122 2.39 6.09 -14.16
C PRO A 122 3.04 4.69 -14.06
N ASN A 123 2.32 3.63 -14.46
CA ASN A 123 2.79 2.25 -14.29
C ASN A 123 4.15 1.97 -14.97
N ASP A 124 4.40 2.60 -16.12
CA ASP A 124 5.65 2.46 -16.86
C ASP A 124 6.86 3.10 -16.16
N GLN A 125 6.62 4.02 -15.23
CA GLN A 125 7.62 4.69 -14.38
C GLN A 125 7.80 4.02 -13.00
N ALA A 126 7.07 2.94 -12.69
CA ALA A 126 7.27 2.18 -11.46
C ALA A 126 8.67 1.53 -11.45
N PRO A 127 9.31 1.36 -10.26
CA PRO A 127 10.59 0.68 -10.15
C PRO A 127 10.59 -0.70 -10.81
N LYS A 128 11.53 -0.93 -11.73
CA LYS A 128 11.58 -2.17 -12.51
C LYS A 128 12.01 -3.34 -11.65
N GLY A 129 11.45 -4.50 -11.97
CA GLY A 129 11.72 -5.75 -11.28
C GLY A 129 10.84 -6.84 -11.87
N TRP A 130 11.31 -8.08 -11.84
CA TRP A 130 10.60 -9.21 -12.44
C TRP A 130 9.14 -9.25 -11.99
N PHE A 131 8.85 -9.16 -10.70
CA PHE A 131 7.46 -9.15 -10.23
C PHE A 131 6.74 -7.82 -10.47
N THR A 132 7.43 -6.68 -10.45
CA THR A 132 6.80 -5.38 -10.74
C THR A 132 6.23 -5.32 -12.14
N ASP A 133 6.93 -5.89 -13.12
CA ASP A 133 6.44 -5.93 -14.50
C ASP A 133 5.17 -6.80 -14.64
N HIS A 134 4.95 -7.74 -13.71
CA HIS A 134 3.78 -8.61 -13.71
C HIS A 134 2.58 -8.07 -12.91
N ILE A 135 2.78 -7.22 -11.90
CA ILE A 135 1.63 -6.69 -11.12
C ILE A 135 0.75 -5.73 -11.92
N PHE A 136 1.26 -5.22 -13.04
CA PHE A 136 0.54 -4.32 -13.97
C PHE A 136 0.02 -5.04 -15.22
N THR A 137 0.20 -6.35 -15.35
CA THR A 137 -0.25 -7.12 -16.52
C THR A 137 -1.27 -8.18 -16.12
N ASP A 138 -1.97 -8.75 -17.11
CA ASP A 138 -2.74 -9.97 -16.89
C ASP A 138 -1.75 -11.14 -16.82
N PHE A 139 -1.46 -11.59 -15.61
CA PHE A 139 -0.49 -12.66 -15.37
C PHE A 139 -1.14 -13.74 -14.51
N ARG A 140 -1.02 -15.00 -14.93
CA ARG A 140 -1.41 -16.15 -14.12
C ARG A 140 -0.14 -16.76 -13.58
N PHE A 141 0.04 -16.70 -12.26
CA PHE A 141 1.17 -17.35 -11.62
C PHE A 141 0.73 -18.73 -11.12
N PRO A 142 1.24 -19.83 -11.72
CA PRO A 142 1.01 -21.17 -11.22
C PRO A 142 1.62 -21.26 -9.83
N SER A 143 0.79 -21.58 -8.84
CA SER A 143 1.23 -21.70 -7.45
C SER A 143 0.74 -23.03 -6.90
N PRO A 144 1.56 -23.74 -6.10
CA PRO A 144 1.13 -24.98 -5.45
C PRO A 144 -0.09 -24.79 -4.52
N PHE A 145 -0.41 -23.54 -4.15
CA PHE A 145 -1.58 -23.15 -3.37
C PHE A 145 -2.78 -22.71 -4.23
N GLY A 146 -2.79 -23.03 -5.52
CA GLY A 146 -3.80 -22.59 -6.49
C GLY A 146 -3.32 -21.42 -7.33
N ASP A 147 -3.81 -21.37 -8.57
CA ASP A 147 -3.43 -20.34 -9.53
C ASP A 147 -3.85 -18.95 -9.04
N ARG A 148 -2.89 -18.02 -9.02
CA ARG A 148 -3.16 -16.61 -8.74
C ARG A 148 -3.35 -15.90 -10.07
N GLU A 149 -4.55 -15.35 -10.28
CA GLU A 149 -4.84 -14.47 -11.40
C GLU A 149 -4.54 -13.03 -11.01
N PHE A 150 -3.51 -12.45 -11.61
CA PHE A 150 -3.27 -11.02 -11.60
C PHE A 150 -4.05 -10.41 -12.75
N ARG A 151 -4.81 -9.37 -12.43
CA ARG A 151 -5.49 -8.55 -13.43
C ARG A 151 -4.71 -7.27 -13.61
N LYS A 152 -4.51 -6.89 -14.87
CA LYS A 152 -3.94 -5.62 -15.28
C LYS A 152 -4.57 -4.48 -14.47
N SER A 153 -3.73 -3.71 -13.79
CA SER A 153 -4.12 -2.38 -13.32
C SER A 153 -3.74 -1.39 -14.40
N GLU A 154 -4.68 -0.58 -14.86
CA GLU A 154 -4.45 0.35 -15.96
C GLU A 154 -4.12 1.77 -15.47
N ASP A 155 -4.06 1.98 -14.15
CA ASP A 155 -4.34 3.31 -13.61
C ASP A 155 -3.09 4.02 -13.07
N ALA A 156 -2.46 3.50 -12.01
CA ALA A 156 -1.23 4.07 -11.44
C ALA A 156 -0.52 3.09 -10.48
N ALA A 157 0.73 3.44 -10.12
CA ALA A 157 1.51 2.78 -9.09
C ALA A 157 1.72 3.73 -7.90
N LEU A 158 1.33 3.30 -6.69
CA LEU A 158 1.74 3.94 -5.44
C LEU A 158 3.07 3.33 -5.00
N ILE A 159 4.06 4.16 -4.75
CA ILE A 159 5.39 3.77 -4.29
C ILE A 159 5.62 4.32 -2.88
N ILE A 160 6.08 3.45 -1.99
CA ILE A 160 6.56 3.81 -0.66
C ILE A 160 8.03 3.38 -0.57
N GLU A 161 8.93 4.36 -0.58
CA GLU A 161 10.35 4.15 -0.38
C GLU A 161 10.66 3.96 1.11
N ARG A 162 11.48 2.95 1.40
CA ARG A 162 11.87 2.59 2.76
C ARG A 162 13.35 2.26 2.82
N VAL A 163 13.99 2.69 3.91
CA VAL A 163 15.39 2.39 4.21
C VAL A 163 15.43 1.39 5.36
N VAL A 164 16.14 0.29 5.17
CA VAL A 164 16.46 -0.67 6.24
C VAL A 164 17.87 -0.37 6.73
N SER A 165 18.00 -0.03 8.01
CA SER A 165 19.28 0.23 8.66
C SER A 165 19.18 -0.09 10.17
N PRO A 166 20.02 -0.97 10.72
CA PRO A 166 21.00 -1.79 10.02
C PRO A 166 20.34 -2.90 9.17
N ALA A 167 20.94 -3.26 8.05
CA ALA A 167 20.52 -4.38 7.21
C ALA A 167 21.04 -5.72 7.73
N LEU A 168 22.24 -5.73 8.30
CA LEU A 168 22.91 -6.85 8.94
C LEU A 168 22.79 -6.70 10.45
N VAL A 169 22.19 -7.70 11.08
CA VAL A 169 22.08 -7.80 12.53
C VAL A 169 22.83 -9.04 13.01
N ASP A 170 23.55 -8.89 14.11
CA ASP A 170 24.17 -10.01 14.80
C ASP A 170 23.10 -10.71 15.65
N GLY A 171 22.97 -12.03 15.51
CA GLY A 171 22.02 -12.84 16.28
C GLY A 171 20.78 -13.28 15.51
N GLU A 172 19.73 -13.60 16.25
CA GLU A 172 18.47 -14.10 15.69
C GLU A 172 17.74 -13.01 14.90
N ALA A 173 16.91 -13.44 13.96
CA ALA A 173 16.02 -12.57 13.22
C ALA A 173 15.11 -11.77 14.16
N ARG A 174 14.50 -10.71 13.63
CA ARG A 174 13.37 -10.03 14.29
C ARG A 174 12.35 -11.05 14.78
N THR A 175 11.75 -10.77 15.92
CA THR A 175 10.67 -11.61 16.43
C THR A 175 9.45 -11.52 15.50
N ASP A 176 8.61 -12.56 15.51
CA ASP A 176 7.35 -12.55 14.76
C ASP A 176 6.47 -11.33 15.14
N ASP A 177 6.50 -10.90 16.41
CA ASP A 177 5.78 -9.73 16.90
C ASP A 177 6.24 -8.43 16.22
N GLU A 178 7.54 -8.25 16.02
CA GLU A 178 8.08 -7.06 15.32
C GLU A 178 7.70 -7.05 13.83
N ALA A 179 7.66 -8.23 13.20
CA ALA A 179 7.20 -8.36 11.83
C ALA A 179 5.70 -8.04 11.70
N HIS A 180 4.88 -8.54 12.63
CA HIS A 180 3.45 -8.26 12.68
C HIS A 180 3.14 -6.79 12.94
N ALA A 181 3.79 -6.17 13.92
CA ALA A 181 3.60 -4.75 14.24
C ALA A 181 3.89 -3.85 13.03
N TRP A 182 4.93 -4.17 12.27
CA TRP A 182 5.21 -3.43 11.05
C TRP A 182 4.21 -3.72 9.92
N GLU A 183 3.74 -4.96 9.77
CA GLU A 183 2.70 -5.24 8.77
C GLU A 183 1.41 -4.47 9.08
N ASP A 184 1.07 -4.33 10.36
CA ASP A 184 -0.06 -3.53 10.81
C ASP A 184 0.16 -2.04 10.51
N GLU A 185 1.36 -1.50 10.79
CA GLU A 185 1.72 -0.12 10.45
C GLU A 185 1.62 0.13 8.94
N ARG A 186 2.16 -0.79 8.13
CA ARG A 186 2.10 -0.74 6.67
C ARG A 186 0.66 -0.82 6.16
N HIS A 187 -0.12 -1.75 6.69
CA HIS A 187 -1.53 -1.90 6.32
C HIS A 187 -2.31 -0.64 6.64
N ARG A 188 -2.10 -0.07 7.83
CA ARG A 188 -2.73 1.17 8.24
C ARG A 188 -2.33 2.35 7.34
N LEU A 189 -1.04 2.54 7.08
CA LEU A 189 -0.56 3.64 6.22
C LEU A 189 -1.18 3.54 4.82
N THR A 190 -1.17 2.35 4.21
CA THR A 190 -1.73 2.15 2.87
C THR A 190 -3.24 2.33 2.83
N GLN A 191 -3.96 1.91 3.88
CA GLN A 191 -5.38 2.19 4.04
C GLN A 191 -5.63 3.71 4.11
N LEU A 192 -4.92 4.44 4.96
CA LEU A 192 -5.06 5.90 5.09
C LEU A 192 -4.73 6.63 3.78
N LEU A 193 -3.72 6.17 3.03
CA LEU A 193 -3.41 6.68 1.70
C LEU A 193 -4.57 6.48 0.73
N MET A 194 -5.17 5.28 0.68
CA MET A 194 -6.34 5.04 -0.17
C MET A 194 -7.52 5.92 0.24
N LEU A 195 -7.80 6.07 1.53
CA LEU A 195 -8.86 6.97 2.00
C LEU A 195 -8.60 8.42 1.58
N SER A 196 -7.37 8.89 1.75
CA SER A 196 -6.96 10.26 1.41
C SER A 196 -7.08 10.52 -0.09
N ILE A 197 -6.63 9.59 -0.93
CA ILE A 197 -6.76 9.71 -2.39
C ILE A 197 -8.24 9.71 -2.80
N SER A 198 -9.07 8.85 -2.20
CA SER A 198 -10.52 8.82 -2.44
C SER A 198 -11.18 10.15 -2.09
N LEU A 199 -10.80 10.77 -0.97
CA LEU A 199 -11.32 12.09 -0.57
C LEU A 199 -10.87 13.20 -1.53
N VAL A 200 -9.62 13.18 -1.99
CA VAL A 200 -9.13 14.20 -2.95
C VAL A 200 -9.81 14.07 -4.31
N THR A 201 -9.95 12.84 -4.80
CA THR A 201 -10.48 12.57 -6.14
C THR A 201 -12.00 12.51 -6.22
N GLY A 202 -12.69 12.32 -5.09
CA GLY A 202 -14.13 12.01 -5.04
C GLY A 202 -14.47 10.69 -5.74
N GLY A 203 -13.50 9.80 -5.91
CA GLY A 203 -13.63 8.53 -6.63
C GLY A 203 -13.23 7.33 -5.78
N PHE A 204 -13.36 6.15 -6.36
CA PHE A 204 -12.82 4.93 -5.78
C PHE A 204 -11.30 4.93 -5.87
N SER A 205 -10.62 4.42 -4.84
CA SER A 205 -9.19 4.12 -4.88
C SER A 205 -8.88 2.85 -4.09
N GLY A 206 -8.21 1.87 -4.70
CA GLY A 206 -7.90 0.61 -4.03
C GLY A 206 -6.66 -0.07 -4.55
N ILE A 207 -6.00 -0.84 -3.68
CA ILE A 207 -4.80 -1.61 -4.00
C ILE A 207 -5.19 -2.94 -4.64
N ARG A 208 -4.72 -3.24 -5.85
CA ARG A 208 -4.90 -4.55 -6.49
C ARG A 208 -3.84 -5.55 -6.06
N ASN A 209 -2.59 -5.16 -6.28
CA ASN A 209 -1.43 -6.01 -6.13
C ASN A 209 -0.35 -5.22 -5.41
N ARG A 210 0.47 -5.94 -4.65
CA ARG A 210 1.65 -5.40 -4.00
C ARG A 210 2.86 -6.23 -4.40
N THR A 211 3.96 -5.54 -4.67
CA THR A 211 5.30 -6.12 -4.70
C THR A 211 6.28 -5.20 -3.99
N TYR A 212 7.52 -5.62 -3.90
CA TYR A 212 8.61 -4.80 -3.44
C TYR A 212 9.83 -5.06 -4.31
N THR A 213 10.54 -4.00 -4.64
CA THR A 213 11.80 -4.02 -5.37
C THR A 213 12.86 -3.31 -4.57
N TYR A 214 14.12 -3.55 -4.91
CA TYR A 214 15.24 -2.96 -4.20
C TYR A 214 15.98 -2.01 -5.14
N GLU A 215 16.78 -1.13 -4.56
CA GLU A 215 17.74 -0.32 -5.31
C GLU A 215 18.61 -1.23 -6.22
N GLU A 216 18.88 -0.76 -7.44
CA GLU A 216 19.78 -1.45 -8.38
C GLU A 216 21.15 -1.67 -7.72
N ASP A 217 21.80 -2.79 -8.04
CA ASP A 217 23.10 -3.18 -7.47
C ASP A 217 23.15 -3.22 -5.94
N SER A 218 21.99 -3.43 -5.29
CA SER A 218 21.92 -3.74 -3.86
C SER A 218 22.28 -5.20 -3.62
N LEU A 219 23.25 -5.43 -2.73
CA LEU A 219 23.57 -6.76 -2.19
C LEU A 219 22.34 -7.48 -1.64
N PHE A 220 21.39 -6.70 -1.14
CA PHE A 220 20.17 -7.16 -0.48
C PHE A 220 19.00 -7.36 -1.47
N GLY A 221 19.13 -6.85 -2.69
CA GLY A 221 18.07 -6.90 -3.70
C GLY A 221 17.77 -8.28 -4.28
N LEU A 222 18.64 -9.25 -3.98
CA LEU A 222 18.58 -10.60 -4.51
C LEU A 222 17.79 -11.56 -3.61
N MET A 223 17.36 -11.11 -2.43
CA MET A 223 16.72 -11.96 -1.43
C MET A 223 15.21 -12.16 -1.61
N GLY A 224 14.72 -11.92 -2.81
CA GLY A 224 13.33 -12.18 -3.15
C GLY A 224 12.59 -10.88 -3.33
N GLN A 225 12.06 -10.73 -4.52
CA GLN A 225 10.86 -9.97 -4.75
C GLN A 225 9.69 -10.89 -4.39
N GLY A 226 8.60 -10.34 -3.88
CA GLY A 226 7.40 -11.12 -3.58
C GLY A 226 6.19 -10.46 -4.18
N ILE A 227 5.21 -11.25 -4.63
CA ILE A 227 3.88 -10.74 -4.95
C ILE A 227 2.87 -11.17 -3.90
N PHE A 228 2.14 -10.17 -3.42
CA PHE A 228 0.93 -10.35 -2.65
C PHE A 228 -0.23 -9.80 -3.48
N GLY A 229 -1.05 -10.71 -4.01
CA GLY A 229 -2.24 -10.36 -4.80
C GLY A 229 -3.44 -10.12 -3.89
N GLY A 230 -4.19 -9.05 -4.15
CA GLY A 230 -5.54 -8.85 -3.62
C GLY A 230 -6.57 -9.54 -4.52
N THR A 231 -7.55 -10.21 -3.93
CA THR A 231 -8.58 -10.97 -4.66
C THR A 231 -9.76 -10.12 -5.12
N SER A 232 -9.71 -8.80 -4.97
CA SER A 232 -10.90 -7.95 -5.14
C SER A 232 -11.16 -7.55 -6.60
N ARG A 233 -12.45 -7.53 -6.96
CA ARG A 233 -12.93 -6.96 -8.22
C ARG A 233 -13.04 -5.44 -8.03
N TYR A 234 -12.52 -4.66 -8.98
CA TYR A 234 -12.55 -3.19 -8.94
C TYR A 234 -13.37 -2.58 -10.08
N PRO A 235 -14.02 -1.42 -9.87
CA PRO A 235 -14.91 -0.83 -10.86
C PRO A 235 -14.13 -0.37 -12.09
N LYS A 236 -14.45 -0.95 -13.26
CA LYS A 236 -13.86 -0.55 -14.53
C LYS A 236 -14.28 0.89 -14.89
N GLY A 237 -13.34 1.68 -15.42
CA GLY A 237 -13.64 2.97 -16.06
C GLY A 237 -13.99 4.12 -15.13
N SER A 238 -13.70 4.00 -13.82
CA SER A 238 -13.98 5.06 -12.83
C SER A 238 -12.78 5.96 -12.52
N ASN A 239 -11.73 5.90 -13.34
CA ASN A 239 -10.45 6.54 -13.07
C ASN A 239 -10.58 8.05 -12.93
N LYS A 240 -10.16 8.56 -11.78
CA LYS A 240 -10.04 9.99 -11.52
C LYS A 240 -8.58 10.39 -11.66
N LEU A 241 -8.33 11.45 -12.43
CA LEU A 241 -6.99 12.03 -12.55
C LEU A 241 -6.62 12.73 -11.24
N LEU A 242 -5.57 12.24 -10.58
CA LEU A 242 -4.98 12.89 -9.42
C LEU A 242 -3.92 13.90 -9.88
N LYS A 243 -4.07 15.16 -9.48
CA LYS A 243 -3.20 16.27 -9.92
C LYS A 243 -2.27 16.82 -8.85
N ASP A 244 -2.62 16.62 -7.59
CA ASP A 244 -1.98 17.28 -6.45
C ASP A 244 -1.79 16.30 -5.29
N GLY A 245 -0.53 16.00 -4.99
CA GLY A 245 -0.16 15.12 -3.88
C GLY A 245 -0.12 15.84 -2.53
N ALA A 246 -0.02 17.18 -2.51
CA ALA A 246 -0.05 17.96 -1.28
C ALA A 246 -1.44 17.90 -0.62
N GLU A 247 -2.52 17.92 -1.42
CA GLU A 247 -3.87 17.70 -0.89
C GLU A 247 -4.04 16.27 -0.35
N VAL A 248 -3.40 15.26 -0.95
CA VAL A 248 -3.41 13.89 -0.40
C VAL A 248 -2.69 13.85 0.94
N ALA A 249 -1.51 14.47 1.03
CA ALA A 249 -0.72 14.55 2.27
C ALA A 249 -1.50 15.25 3.40
N LYS A 250 -2.21 16.34 3.08
CA LYS A 250 -3.08 17.07 4.00
C LYS A 250 -4.21 16.19 4.54
N TYR A 251 -4.89 15.40 3.71
CA TYR A 251 -5.93 14.49 4.19
C TYR A 251 -5.36 13.30 4.97
N LEU A 252 -4.19 12.80 4.58
CA LEU A 252 -3.46 11.76 5.33
C LEU A 252 -3.15 12.23 6.75
N GLN A 253 -2.62 13.46 6.87
CA GLN A 253 -2.36 14.08 8.16
C GLN A 253 -3.66 14.28 8.95
N LYS A 254 -4.69 14.88 8.34
CA LYS A 254 -5.98 15.11 9.04
C LYS A 254 -6.65 13.85 9.55
N LEU A 255 -6.56 12.74 8.81
CA LEU A 255 -7.09 11.45 9.27
C LEU A 255 -6.28 10.91 10.46
N SER A 256 -4.96 11.06 10.42
CA SER A 256 -4.04 10.60 11.46
C SER A 256 -4.17 11.41 12.76
N ASP A 257 -4.36 12.73 12.62
CA ASP A 257 -4.42 13.70 13.72
C ASP A 257 -5.83 13.86 14.32
N PHE A 258 -6.85 13.23 13.74
CA PHE A 258 -8.24 13.37 14.22
C PHE A 258 -8.40 12.76 15.62
N SER A 259 -9.06 13.45 16.55
CA SER A 259 -9.18 13.04 17.96
C SER A 259 -9.78 11.63 18.19
N TYR A 260 -10.57 11.15 17.22
CA TYR A 260 -11.20 9.83 17.23
C TYR A 260 -10.93 9.08 15.93
N PRO A 261 -9.66 8.69 15.67
CA PRO A 261 -9.20 8.31 14.34
C PRO A 261 -9.97 7.09 13.80
N ARG A 262 -10.23 6.10 14.67
CA ARG A 262 -10.92 4.87 14.27
C ARG A 262 -12.35 5.09 13.74
N ALA A 263 -13.07 6.07 14.26
CA ALA A 263 -14.44 6.35 13.84
C ALA A 263 -14.47 7.05 12.47
N ILE A 264 -13.64 8.07 12.28
CA ILE A 264 -13.55 8.79 10.99
C ILE A 264 -12.95 7.89 9.90
N GLU A 265 -11.95 7.07 10.23
CA GLU A 265 -11.37 6.06 9.34
C GLU A 265 -12.42 5.03 8.91
N LEU A 266 -13.24 4.51 9.84
CA LEU A 266 -14.31 3.57 9.53
C LEU A 266 -15.34 4.19 8.58
N ALA A 267 -15.78 5.42 8.84
CA ALA A 267 -16.74 6.11 7.98
C ALA A 267 -16.18 6.38 6.58
N ALA A 268 -14.92 6.82 6.49
CA ALA A 268 -14.24 7.01 5.20
C ALA A 268 -14.05 5.68 4.45
N MET A 269 -13.74 4.59 5.16
CA MET A 269 -13.68 3.26 4.56
C MET A 269 -15.05 2.82 4.02
N ARG A 270 -16.15 3.15 4.70
CA ARG A 270 -17.50 2.86 4.22
C ARG A 270 -17.85 3.68 2.97
N LEU A 271 -17.50 4.97 2.93
CA LEU A 271 -17.60 5.77 1.71
C LEU A 271 -16.81 5.14 0.56
N LEU A 272 -15.55 4.75 0.80
CA LEU A 272 -14.72 4.09 -0.22
C LEU A 272 -15.33 2.77 -0.71
N LYS A 273 -15.88 1.94 0.18
CA LYS A 273 -16.56 0.69 -0.20
C LYS A 273 -17.82 0.95 -1.03
N SER A 274 -18.60 1.98 -0.69
CA SER A 274 -19.80 2.35 -1.45
C SER A 274 -19.49 2.77 -2.89
N ARG A 275 -18.26 3.22 -3.16
CA ARG A 275 -17.75 3.59 -4.50
C ARG A 275 -17.17 2.41 -5.28
N SER A 276 -17.05 1.23 -4.67
CA SER A 276 -16.49 0.03 -5.30
C SER A 276 -17.51 -0.69 -6.19
N LEU A 277 -17.21 -1.92 -6.65
CA LEU A 277 -18.17 -2.76 -7.43
C LEU A 277 -19.27 -3.37 -6.55
N SER A 278 -19.85 -2.58 -5.66
CA SER A 278 -20.98 -2.95 -4.84
C SER A 278 -22.28 -2.82 -5.63
N THR A 279 -23.31 -3.57 -5.22
CA THR A 279 -24.68 -3.30 -5.70
C THR A 279 -25.12 -1.92 -5.20
N ILE A 280 -26.18 -1.35 -5.79
CA ILE A 280 -26.71 -0.05 -5.31
C ILE A 280 -27.16 -0.19 -3.85
N GLU A 281 -27.75 -1.34 -3.52
CA GLU A 281 -28.18 -1.74 -2.20
C GLU A 281 -27.01 -1.70 -1.20
N ASP A 282 -25.90 -2.37 -1.53
CA ASP A 282 -24.68 -2.39 -0.72
C ASP A 282 -24.09 -0.97 -0.55
N SER A 283 -24.05 -0.17 -1.62
CA SER A 283 -23.56 1.21 -1.55
C SER A 283 -24.41 2.06 -0.60
N ILE A 284 -25.74 1.93 -0.65
CA ILE A 284 -26.64 2.63 0.27
C ILE A 284 -26.44 2.17 1.71
N ILE A 285 -26.25 0.87 1.94
CA ILE A 285 -25.96 0.32 3.26
C ILE A 285 -24.65 0.93 3.80
N ASP A 286 -23.58 0.92 3.02
CA ASP A 286 -22.29 1.48 3.43
C ASP A 286 -22.38 2.99 3.72
N LEU A 287 -23.04 3.78 2.86
CA LEU A 287 -23.25 5.21 3.12
C LEU A 287 -24.09 5.46 4.39
N GLY A 288 -25.11 4.64 4.65
CA GLY A 288 -25.88 4.70 5.89
C GLY A 288 -25.06 4.36 7.13
N ILE A 289 -24.19 3.35 7.05
CA ILE A 289 -23.25 3.03 8.15
C ILE A 289 -22.30 4.21 8.39
N ALA A 290 -21.79 4.86 7.33
CA ALA A 290 -20.94 6.04 7.48
C ALA A 290 -21.65 7.15 8.27
N ILE A 291 -22.93 7.43 7.97
CA ILE A 291 -23.74 8.39 8.73
C ILE A 291 -23.86 7.98 10.20
N GLU A 292 -24.19 6.72 10.48
CA GLU A 292 -24.38 6.24 11.86
C GLU A 292 -23.11 6.45 12.69
N VAL A 293 -21.96 6.11 12.12
CA VAL A 293 -20.64 6.27 12.75
C VAL A 293 -20.31 7.75 13.02
N LEU A 294 -20.61 8.63 12.06
CA LEU A 294 -20.24 10.05 12.15
C LEU A 294 -21.20 10.87 13.01
N LEU A 295 -22.50 10.58 12.99
CA LEU A 295 -23.52 11.47 13.54
C LEU A 295 -24.28 10.90 14.75
N VAL A 296 -24.21 9.60 15.02
CA VAL A 296 -25.10 8.93 16.00
C VAL A 296 -24.31 8.33 17.17
N GLN A 297 -23.26 9.02 17.58
CA GLN A 297 -22.46 8.61 18.73
C GLN A 297 -23.25 8.76 20.04
N GLY A 298 -23.13 7.77 20.93
CA GLY A 298 -23.59 7.84 22.32
C GLY A 298 -25.04 7.44 22.60
N SER A 299 -25.89 7.14 21.60
CA SER A 299 -27.27 6.71 21.88
C SER A 299 -27.94 6.00 20.70
N ARG A 300 -28.82 5.04 21.02
CA ARG A 300 -29.50 4.14 20.06
C ARG A 300 -30.92 4.55 19.71
N GLN A 301 -31.46 5.59 20.35
CA GLN A 301 -32.82 6.06 20.09
C GLN A 301 -32.82 7.16 19.04
N GLU A 302 -33.88 7.22 18.22
CA GLU A 302 -34.13 8.31 17.25
C GLU A 302 -33.00 8.54 16.22
N ILE A 303 -32.32 7.46 15.82
CA ILE A 303 -31.15 7.47 14.94
C ILE A 303 -31.37 8.35 13.69
N SER A 304 -32.49 8.16 13.00
CA SER A 304 -32.85 8.90 11.79
C SER A 304 -32.92 10.41 12.03
N MET A 305 -33.65 10.84 13.08
CA MET A 305 -33.84 12.26 13.38
C MET A 305 -32.53 12.92 13.77
N ARG A 306 -31.72 12.25 14.60
CA ARG A 306 -30.44 12.79 15.07
C ARG A 306 -29.42 12.91 13.96
N ALA A 307 -29.29 11.87 13.13
CA ALA A 307 -28.43 11.91 11.96
C ALA A 307 -28.81 13.08 11.04
N ALA A 308 -30.09 13.21 10.72
CA ALA A 308 -30.57 14.28 9.85
C ALA A 308 -30.33 15.68 10.45
N LEU A 309 -30.65 15.87 11.73
CA LEU A 309 -30.47 17.15 12.42
C LEU A 309 -28.99 17.53 12.52
N ARG A 310 -28.16 16.64 13.06
CA ARG A 310 -26.72 16.89 13.27
C ARG A 310 -26.00 17.13 11.95
N GLY A 311 -26.27 16.33 10.92
CA GLY A 311 -25.67 16.50 9.61
C GLY A 311 -26.03 17.82 8.95
N ALA A 312 -27.30 18.23 9.05
CA ALA A 312 -27.76 19.49 8.48
C ALA A 312 -27.15 20.72 9.18
N PHE A 313 -27.10 20.72 10.52
CA PHE A 313 -26.49 21.80 11.30
C PHE A 313 -24.97 21.87 11.12
N LEU A 314 -24.30 20.72 10.97
CA LEU A 314 -22.86 20.67 10.73
C LEU A 314 -22.48 21.27 9.37
N LEU A 315 -23.31 21.04 8.33
CA LEU A 315 -22.98 21.40 6.96
C LEU A 315 -23.48 22.79 6.51
N SER A 316 -24.46 23.38 7.20
CA SER A 316 -24.97 24.71 6.82
C SER A 316 -25.52 25.55 7.98
N SER A 317 -25.19 26.84 7.96
CA SER A 317 -25.79 27.88 8.79
C SER A 317 -27.09 28.44 8.20
N GLU A 318 -27.36 28.24 6.91
CA GLU A 318 -28.49 28.83 6.19
C GLU A 318 -29.76 27.98 6.34
N PRO A 319 -30.90 28.55 6.80
CA PRO A 319 -32.09 27.77 7.12
C PRO A 319 -32.67 26.93 5.95
N VAL A 320 -32.67 27.47 4.73
CA VAL A 320 -33.24 26.78 3.57
C VAL A 320 -32.35 25.60 3.13
N GLU A 321 -31.04 25.77 3.07
CA GLU A 321 -30.07 24.71 2.80
C GLU A 321 -30.09 23.66 3.91
N ARG A 322 -30.14 24.07 5.18
CA ARG A 322 -30.24 23.17 6.33
C ARG A 322 -31.47 22.26 6.21
N ARG A 323 -32.62 22.79 5.81
CA ARG A 323 -33.83 21.99 5.57
C ARG A 323 -33.62 20.94 4.47
N LYS A 324 -32.98 21.32 3.36
CA LYS A 324 -32.66 20.40 2.26
C LYS A 324 -31.70 19.28 2.69
N LEU A 325 -30.65 19.64 3.43
CA LEU A 325 -29.69 18.68 3.98
C LEU A 325 -30.36 17.71 4.95
N TYR A 326 -31.23 18.22 5.84
CA TYR A 326 -32.01 17.40 6.75
C TYR A 326 -32.85 16.35 6.00
N GLU A 327 -33.58 16.77 4.97
CA GLU A 327 -34.38 15.87 4.13
C GLU A 327 -33.50 14.83 3.42
N SER A 328 -32.32 15.23 2.91
CA SER A 328 -31.39 14.31 2.24
C SER A 328 -30.81 13.25 3.18
N PHE A 329 -30.36 13.64 4.37
CA PHE A 329 -29.89 12.69 5.40
C PHE A 329 -31.00 11.74 5.87
N ARG A 330 -32.21 12.26 6.08
CA ARG A 330 -33.36 11.46 6.48
C ARG A 330 -33.71 10.42 5.41
N ASP A 331 -33.70 10.83 4.15
CA ASP A 331 -33.99 9.93 3.03
C ASP A 331 -32.93 8.86 2.84
N LEU A 332 -31.64 9.18 3.00
CA LEU A 332 -30.56 8.19 2.97
C LEU A 332 -30.73 7.16 4.10
N TYR A 333 -31.03 7.60 5.32
CA TYR A 333 -31.27 6.68 6.43
C TYR A 333 -32.48 5.77 6.16
N ASN A 334 -33.59 6.34 5.67
CA ASN A 334 -34.77 5.57 5.30
C ASN A 334 -34.47 4.56 4.19
N ALA A 335 -33.66 4.93 3.19
CA ALA A 335 -33.25 4.05 2.12
C ALA A 335 -32.41 2.88 2.64
N ARG A 336 -31.45 3.12 3.52
CA ARG A 336 -30.67 2.07 4.17
C ARG A 336 -31.55 1.15 5.02
N SER A 337 -32.45 1.73 5.82
CA SER A 337 -33.39 0.96 6.64
C SER A 337 -34.26 0.04 5.79
N ALA A 338 -34.89 0.57 4.73
CA ALA A 338 -35.70 -0.22 3.81
C ALA A 338 -34.87 -1.31 3.10
N THR A 339 -33.67 -0.98 2.63
CA THR A 339 -32.80 -1.95 1.93
C THR A 339 -32.43 -3.14 2.83
N VAL A 340 -32.12 -2.88 4.11
CA VAL A 340 -31.75 -3.94 5.07
C VAL A 340 -32.96 -4.78 5.48
N HIS A 341 -34.12 -4.17 5.70
CA HIS A 341 -35.30 -4.86 6.24
C HIS A 341 -36.19 -5.49 5.17
N ASP A 342 -36.33 -4.83 4.02
CA ASP A 342 -37.24 -5.24 2.95
C ASP A 342 -36.50 -5.98 1.82
N GLY A 343 -35.16 -5.97 1.82
CA GLY A 343 -34.33 -6.60 0.80
C GLY A 343 -34.33 -5.88 -0.56
N GLU A 344 -35.05 -4.76 -0.69
CA GLU A 344 -35.14 -3.97 -1.90
C GLU A 344 -34.95 -2.47 -1.62
N THR A 345 -34.15 -1.79 -2.44
CA THR A 345 -34.10 -0.32 -2.44
C THR A 345 -35.18 0.26 -3.35
N PRO A 346 -36.11 1.09 -2.82
CA PRO A 346 -37.06 1.83 -3.66
C PRO A 346 -36.40 2.59 -4.81
N LYS A 347 -36.95 2.48 -6.03
CA LYS A 347 -36.38 3.11 -7.25
C LYS A 347 -36.08 4.60 -7.12
N LYS A 348 -36.88 5.33 -6.31
CA LYS A 348 -36.67 6.77 -6.04
C LYS A 348 -35.33 7.06 -5.36
N PHE A 349 -34.84 6.15 -4.53
CA PHE A 349 -33.58 6.29 -3.80
C PHE A 349 -32.36 5.94 -4.65
N ARG A 350 -32.50 4.98 -5.57
CA ARG A 350 -31.40 4.59 -6.48
C ARG A 350 -30.85 5.77 -7.30
N ARG A 351 -31.72 6.73 -7.68
CA ARG A 351 -31.33 7.93 -8.44
C ARG A 351 -30.52 8.96 -7.63
N ARG A 352 -30.50 8.83 -6.29
CA ARG A 352 -29.84 9.78 -5.38
C ARG A 352 -28.48 9.32 -4.90
N LEU A 353 -28.01 8.14 -5.33
CA LEU A 353 -26.74 7.58 -4.85
C LEU A 353 -25.56 8.54 -5.04
N ALA A 354 -25.46 9.19 -6.20
CA ALA A 354 -24.38 10.16 -6.46
C ALA A 354 -24.48 11.42 -5.58
N GLU A 355 -25.70 11.91 -5.30
CA GLU A 355 -25.95 13.02 -4.38
C GLU A 355 -25.51 12.64 -2.96
N TRP A 356 -25.85 11.42 -2.54
CA TRP A 356 -25.51 10.91 -1.22
C TRP A 356 -24.03 10.62 -1.03
N ASP A 357 -23.34 10.10 -2.05
CA ASP A 357 -21.89 9.96 -2.04
C ASP A 357 -21.21 11.33 -1.77
N GLN A 358 -21.61 12.36 -2.53
CA GLN A 358 -21.10 13.72 -2.36
C GLN A 358 -21.45 14.32 -0.99
N LEU A 359 -22.65 14.02 -0.46
CA LEU A 359 -23.07 14.45 0.86
C LEU A 359 -22.17 13.87 1.95
N ILE A 360 -21.85 12.57 1.89
CA ILE A 360 -20.97 11.92 2.87
C ILE A 360 -19.52 12.38 2.71
N ASP A 361 -19.05 12.57 1.49
CA ASP A 361 -17.74 13.17 1.22
C ASP A 361 -17.61 14.57 1.85
N ARG A 362 -18.60 15.44 1.64
CA ARG A 362 -18.67 16.78 2.26
C ARG A 362 -18.71 16.69 3.79
N LEU A 363 -19.47 15.74 4.33
CA LEU A 363 -19.58 15.51 5.77
C LEU A 363 -18.23 15.12 6.39
N ILE A 364 -17.54 14.12 5.83
CA ILE A 364 -16.22 13.67 6.30
C ILE A 364 -15.21 14.83 6.22
N LYS A 365 -15.15 15.54 5.09
CA LYS A 365 -14.24 16.67 4.91
C LYS A 365 -14.50 17.79 5.92
N SER A 366 -15.77 18.05 6.27
CA SER A 366 -16.14 19.06 7.26
C SER A 366 -15.70 18.68 8.67
N LEU A 367 -15.83 17.40 9.05
CA LEU A 367 -15.31 16.89 10.32
C LEU A 367 -13.77 16.94 10.35
N LEU A 368 -13.09 16.45 9.31
CA LEU A 368 -11.64 16.53 9.19
C LEU A 368 -11.11 17.98 9.19
N ALA A 369 -11.91 18.96 8.77
CA ALA A 369 -11.57 20.37 8.90
C ALA A 369 -11.63 20.88 10.35
N ARG A 370 -12.48 20.29 11.19
CA ARG A 370 -12.58 20.59 12.63
C ARG A 370 -11.52 19.86 13.46
N GLY A 371 -11.10 18.67 13.04
CA GLY A 371 -10.12 17.83 13.75
C GLY A 371 -10.74 16.94 14.84
N GLU A 372 -11.99 17.17 15.20
CA GLU A 372 -12.73 16.38 16.19
C GLU A 372 -14.23 16.33 15.88
N PHE A 373 -14.96 15.49 16.63
CA PHE A 373 -16.41 15.53 16.63
C PHE A 373 -16.89 16.72 17.45
N PRO A 374 -17.85 17.53 16.94
CA PRO A 374 -18.38 18.63 17.71
C PRO A 374 -19.19 18.13 18.92
N ASP A 375 -19.35 19.00 19.92
CA ASP A 375 -20.44 18.86 20.87
C ASP A 375 -21.77 19.00 20.10
N TRP A 376 -22.39 17.85 19.88
CA TRP A 376 -23.60 17.78 19.08
C TRP A 376 -24.77 18.53 19.70
N ASP A 377 -24.86 18.58 21.03
CA ASP A 377 -25.98 19.20 21.72
C ASP A 377 -25.86 20.72 21.60
N THR A 378 -24.65 21.25 21.77
CA THR A 378 -24.34 22.67 21.52
C THR A 378 -24.56 23.05 20.05
N LEU A 379 -24.10 22.22 19.10
CA LEU A 379 -24.21 22.49 17.67
C LEU A 379 -25.68 22.60 17.19
N VAL A 380 -26.56 21.69 17.63
CA VAL A 380 -27.97 21.71 17.19
C VAL A 380 -28.80 22.83 17.81
N LEU A 381 -28.32 23.43 18.91
CA LEU A 381 -28.91 24.64 19.48
C LEU A 381 -28.52 25.92 18.71
N GLY A 382 -27.68 25.80 17.67
CA GLY A 382 -27.25 26.91 16.83
C GLY A 382 -26.10 27.74 17.39
N ALA A 383 -25.43 27.26 18.45
CA ALA A 383 -24.15 27.81 18.87
C ALA A 383 -23.07 27.29 17.91
N THR A 384 -22.44 28.22 17.19
CA THR A 384 -21.35 27.94 16.24
C THR A 384 -20.00 27.95 16.89
#